data_AF-A0A6P4CCA5-F1
#
_entry.id   AF-A0A6P4CCA5-F1
#
_cell.length_a   1.000
_cell.length_b   1.000
_cell.length_c   1.000
_cell.angle_alpha   90.00
_cell.angle_beta   90.00
_cell.angle_gamma   90.00
#
_symmetry.space_group_name_H-M   'P 1'
#
loop_
_entity.id
_entity.type
_entity.pdbx_description
1 polymer ?
#
loop_
_entity_poly.entity_id
_entity_poly.type
_entity_poly.pdbx_seq_one_letter_code
_entity_poly.pdbx_strand_id
1 'polypeptide(L)'
;MHVRIPRTCKRFCGLIVDLLRKSRVCAEDTNEVLIRIVEEPVMRHLPVNFSYSLSYSSKKVVHMDDYVSSLSDHMTPVFVVGAMVNGKVKEDHTHDYISVSDYPLGAKCCVGLICDALEQKWKLF
;
A
#
# COMPACT_ATOMS: atom_id res chain seq x y z
N MET A 1 -16.57 -10.57 1.67
CA MET A 1 -15.83 -11.14 2.82
C MET A 1 -14.66 -10.22 3.16
N HIS A 2 -14.32 -10.10 4.44
CA HIS A 2 -13.19 -9.27 4.88
C HIS A 2 -12.14 -10.14 5.57
N VAL A 3 -10.90 -10.07 5.09
CA VAL A 3 -9.76 -10.70 5.74
C VAL A 3 -9.50 -9.98 7.06
N ARG A 4 -9.53 -10.71 8.18
CA ARG A 4 -9.22 -10.14 9.50
C ARG A 4 -7.76 -10.41 9.85
N ILE A 5 -6.92 -9.39 9.71
CA ILE A 5 -5.50 -9.48 10.07
C ILE A 5 -5.36 -9.64 11.59
N PRO A 6 -4.55 -10.62 12.08
CA PRO A 6 -4.30 -10.77 13.51
C PRO A 6 -3.68 -9.51 14.13
N ARG A 7 -4.23 -9.05 15.26
CA ARG A 7 -3.78 -7.82 15.94
C ARG A 7 -2.48 -7.97 16.72
N THR A 8 -2.02 -9.20 16.98
CA THR A 8 -0.78 -9.46 17.73
C THR A 8 0.31 -9.96 16.80
N CYS A 9 1.53 -9.48 17.00
CA CYS A 9 2.69 -9.85 16.19
C CYS A 9 2.90 -11.37 16.15
N LYS A 10 2.80 -12.07 17.29
CA LYS A 10 2.98 -13.53 17.35
C LYS A 10 1.99 -14.29 16.45
N ARG A 11 0.71 -13.90 16.43
CA ARG A 11 -0.30 -14.53 15.57
C ARG A 11 -0.11 -14.14 14.10
N PHE A 12 0.25 -12.89 13.85
CA PHE A 12 0.56 -12.42 12.51
C PHE A 12 1.74 -13.18 11.91
N CYS A 13 2.84 -13.37 12.66
CA CYS A 13 3.98 -14.16 12.21
C CYS A 13 3.59 -15.61 11.89
N GLY A 14 2.75 -16.24 12.72
CA GLY A 14 2.23 -17.59 12.44
C GLY A 14 1.49 -17.64 11.10
N LEU A 15 0.61 -16.68 10.84
CA LEU A 15 -0.12 -16.56 9.57
C LEU A 15 0.82 -16.34 8.37
N ILE A 16 1.87 -15.53 8.50
CA ILE A 16 2.86 -15.32 7.44
C ILE A 16 3.67 -16.60 7.16
N VAL A 17 4.04 -17.35 8.20
CA VAL A 17 4.70 -18.66 8.04
C VAL A 17 3.81 -19.63 7.28
N ASP A 18 2.52 -19.69 7.62
CA ASP A 18 1.55 -20.51 6.89
C ASP A 18 1.39 -20.08 5.43
N LEU A 19 1.33 -18.77 5.17
CA LEU A 19 1.26 -18.21 3.83
C LEU A 19 2.48 -18.61 2.98
N LEU A 20 3.69 -18.52 3.53
CA LEU A 20 4.92 -18.90 2.83
C LEU A 20 5.00 -20.42 2.58
N ARG A 21 4.55 -21.25 3.52
CA ARG A 21 4.54 -22.71 3.34
C ARG A 21 3.52 -23.20 2.32
N LYS A 22 2.31 -22.63 2.34
CA LYS A 22 1.17 -23.12 1.56
C LYS A 22 0.89 -22.29 0.31
N SER A 23 1.59 -21.16 0.13
CA SER A 23 1.33 -20.13 -0.88
C SER A 23 -0.07 -19.51 -0.86
N ARG A 24 -0.94 -19.95 0.08
CA ARG A 24 -2.29 -19.45 0.30
C ARG A 24 -2.75 -19.72 1.74
N VAL A 25 -3.61 -18.86 2.23
CA VAL A 25 -4.35 -19.01 3.49
C VAL A 25 -5.84 -18.99 3.16
N CYS A 26 -6.58 -19.99 3.60
CA CYS A 26 -8.03 -20.11 3.38
C CYS A 26 -8.81 -19.95 4.69
N ALA A 27 -10.06 -19.53 4.59
CA ALA A 27 -11.00 -19.57 5.72
C ALA A 27 -11.31 -21.02 6.10
N GLU A 28 -11.40 -21.31 7.40
CA GLU A 28 -11.65 -22.67 7.91
C GLU A 28 -13.02 -23.20 7.49
N ASP A 29 -14.06 -22.35 7.54
CA ASP A 29 -15.44 -22.76 7.30
C ASP A 29 -15.81 -22.90 5.82
N THR A 30 -15.27 -22.02 4.97
CA THR A 30 -15.69 -21.89 3.56
C THR A 30 -14.64 -22.34 2.55
N ASN A 31 -13.41 -22.64 3.02
CA ASN A 31 -12.24 -22.93 2.19
C ASN A 31 -11.93 -21.81 1.16
N GLU A 32 -12.49 -20.62 1.33
CA GLU A 32 -12.24 -19.47 0.47
C GLU A 32 -10.84 -18.91 0.71
N VAL A 33 -10.14 -18.54 -0.35
CA VAL A 33 -8.77 -18.01 -0.26
C VAL A 33 -8.82 -16.57 0.24
N LEU A 34 -8.24 -16.33 1.43
CA LEU A 34 -8.16 -15.02 2.06
C LEU A 34 -6.91 -14.25 1.61
N ILE A 35 -5.76 -14.92 1.60
CA ILE A 35 -4.47 -14.34 1.20
C ILE A 35 -3.74 -15.34 0.32
N ARG A 36 -3.09 -14.88 -0.73
CA ARG A 36 -2.34 -15.71 -1.68
C ARG A 36 -1.06 -15.01 -2.11
N ILE A 37 -0.01 -15.80 -2.31
CA ILE A 37 1.18 -15.33 -3.01
C ILE A 37 0.85 -15.28 -4.51
N VAL A 38 1.12 -14.15 -5.14
CA VAL A 38 0.91 -13.93 -6.57
C VAL A 38 2.24 -13.97 -7.30
N GLU A 39 2.22 -14.37 -8.57
CA GLU A 39 3.41 -14.38 -9.42
C GLU A 39 3.86 -12.97 -9.76
N GLU A 40 5.18 -12.78 -9.83
CA GLU A 40 5.78 -11.53 -10.30
C GLU A 40 5.66 -11.39 -11.84
N PRO A 41 5.65 -10.16 -12.37
CA PRO A 41 5.70 -8.87 -11.67
C PRO A 41 4.33 -8.40 -11.15
N VAL A 42 4.33 -7.68 -10.02
CA VAL A 42 3.11 -7.18 -9.35
C VAL A 42 2.23 -6.33 -10.27
N MET A 43 2.83 -5.65 -11.25
CA MET A 43 2.15 -4.83 -12.26
C MET A 43 1.08 -5.60 -13.06
N ARG A 44 1.20 -6.93 -13.22
CA ARG A 44 0.17 -7.74 -13.90
C ARG A 44 -1.16 -7.81 -13.15
N HIS A 45 -1.13 -7.55 -11.84
CA HIS A 45 -2.31 -7.63 -10.96
C HIS A 45 -2.87 -6.26 -10.60
N LEU A 46 -2.19 -5.18 -10.99
CA LEU A 46 -2.60 -3.81 -10.72
C LEU A 46 -3.37 -3.24 -11.92
N PRO A 47 -4.29 -2.29 -11.70
CA PRO A 47 -4.92 -1.58 -12.80
C PRO A 47 -3.86 -0.85 -13.63
N VAL A 48 -4.14 -0.63 -14.92
CA VAL A 48 -3.23 0.01 -15.89
C VAL A 48 -2.99 1.51 -15.60
N ASN A 49 -3.39 1.98 -14.42
CA ASN A 49 -3.41 3.38 -14.05
C ASN A 49 -2.36 3.68 -12.95
N PHE A 50 -1.66 4.79 -13.17
CA PHE A 50 -0.38 5.24 -12.62
C PHE A 50 -0.06 4.85 -11.15
N SER A 51 1.16 4.34 -10.97
CA SER A 51 1.79 4.05 -9.67
C SER A 51 2.68 5.21 -9.23
N TYR A 52 2.42 5.73 -8.03
CA TYR A 52 3.17 6.79 -7.35
C TYR A 52 3.99 6.20 -6.22
N SER A 53 5.28 6.51 -6.18
CA SER A 53 6.18 6.03 -5.13
C SER A 53 6.39 7.07 -4.06
N LEU A 54 6.22 6.70 -2.80
CA LEU A 54 6.59 7.54 -1.68
C LEU A 54 8.07 7.36 -1.36
N SER A 55 8.83 8.44 -1.48
CA SER A 55 10.22 8.46 -1.05
C SER A 55 10.52 9.76 -0.32
N TYR A 56 10.98 9.63 0.93
CA TYR A 56 11.51 10.74 1.71
C TYR A 56 12.63 11.50 0.97
N SER A 57 13.47 10.78 0.23
CA SER A 57 14.56 11.38 -0.55
C SER A 57 14.10 12.14 -1.81
N SER A 58 12.80 12.23 -2.07
CA SER A 58 12.29 12.98 -3.21
C SER A 58 12.38 14.49 -2.95
N LYS A 59 12.76 15.24 -3.98
CA LYS A 59 12.75 16.71 -3.95
C LYS A 59 11.35 17.30 -4.04
N LYS A 60 10.35 16.51 -4.45
CA LYS A 60 8.97 16.95 -4.67
C LYS A 60 8.16 16.67 -3.41
N VAL A 61 8.17 17.64 -2.49
CA VAL A 61 7.32 17.62 -1.29
C VAL A 61 5.94 18.13 -1.68
N VAL A 62 4.90 17.35 -1.38
CA VAL A 62 3.52 17.66 -1.74
C VAL A 62 2.62 17.55 -0.53
N HIS A 63 1.66 18.45 -0.43
CA HIS A 63 0.54 18.28 0.48
C HIS A 63 -0.38 17.20 -0.08
N MET A 64 -0.66 16.16 0.71
CA MET A 64 -1.35 14.97 0.21
C MET A 64 -2.78 15.29 -0.26
N ASP A 65 -3.49 16.17 0.44
CA ASP A 65 -4.87 16.54 0.10
C ASP A 65 -4.94 17.25 -1.25
N ASP A 66 -4.00 18.18 -1.51
CA ASP A 66 -3.91 18.90 -2.78
C ASP A 66 -3.52 17.95 -3.91
N TYR A 67 -2.57 17.05 -3.62
CA TYR A 67 -2.10 16.05 -4.56
C TYR A 67 -3.23 15.11 -4.98
N VAL A 68 -3.96 14.55 -4.02
CA VAL A 68 -5.08 13.64 -4.27
C VAL A 68 -6.23 14.36 -4.96
N SER A 69 -6.51 15.62 -4.62
CA SER A 69 -7.52 16.45 -5.27
C SER A 69 -7.19 16.74 -6.75
N SER A 70 -5.91 16.83 -7.11
CA SER A 70 -5.48 17.02 -8.51
C SER A 70 -5.66 15.78 -9.40
N LEU A 71 -5.83 14.59 -8.80
CA LEU A 71 -6.03 13.34 -9.54
C LEU A 71 -7.44 13.30 -10.16
N SER A 72 -7.57 12.75 -11.36
CA SER A 72 -8.88 12.58 -11.98
C SER A 72 -9.72 11.50 -11.27
N ASP A 73 -11.03 11.71 -11.21
CA ASP A 73 -11.96 10.77 -10.54
C ASP A 73 -12.12 9.44 -11.29
N HIS A 74 -11.76 9.41 -12.58
CA HIS A 74 -11.81 8.21 -13.41
C HIS A 74 -10.58 7.30 -13.24
N MET A 75 -9.63 7.70 -12.40
CA MET A 75 -8.36 7.00 -12.25
C MET A 75 -8.25 6.36 -10.87
N THR A 76 -7.73 5.13 -10.85
CA THR A 76 -7.42 4.41 -9.60
C THR A 76 -5.93 4.63 -9.29
N PRO A 77 -5.59 5.49 -8.31
CA PRO A 77 -4.20 5.71 -7.95
C PRO A 77 -3.63 4.51 -7.21
N VAL A 78 -2.41 4.12 -7.56
CA VAL A 78 -1.64 3.11 -6.83
C VAL A 78 -0.52 3.80 -6.07
N PHE A 79 -0.45 3.63 -4.76
CA PHE A 79 0.61 4.20 -3.92
C PHE A 79 1.58 3.10 -3.46
N VAL A 80 2.87 3.27 -3.76
CA VAL A 80 3.93 2.37 -3.33
C VAL A 80 4.58 2.97 -2.08
N VAL A 81 4.43 2.27 -0.95
CA VAL A 81 4.97 2.70 0.35
C VAL A 81 6.02 1.70 0.82
N GLY A 82 7.22 2.19 1.10
CA GLY A 82 8.30 1.36 1.63
C GLY A 82 8.04 0.96 3.09
N ALA A 83 7.80 -0.33 3.34
CA ALA A 83 7.71 -0.91 4.68
C ALA A 83 9.08 -1.37 5.22
N MET A 84 10.13 -0.56 5.00
CA MET A 84 11.51 -0.86 5.39
C MET A 84 11.99 0.12 6.46
N VAL A 85 12.89 -0.33 7.35
CA VAL A 85 13.49 0.53 8.39
C VAL A 85 14.50 1.51 7.78
N ASN A 86 15.38 0.99 6.93
CA ASN A 86 16.33 1.77 6.14
C ASN A 86 16.29 1.23 4.72
N GLY A 87 16.19 2.12 3.74
CA GLY A 87 16.14 1.73 2.34
C GLY A 87 15.38 2.76 1.51
N LYS A 88 15.58 2.71 0.21
CA LYS A 88 14.81 3.47 -0.75
C LYS A 88 14.02 2.48 -1.59
N VAL A 89 12.71 2.71 -1.70
CA VAL A 89 11.90 2.02 -2.70
C VAL A 89 12.48 2.40 -4.06
N LYS A 90 13.07 1.43 -4.74
CA LYS A 90 13.52 1.56 -6.13
C LYS A 90 12.63 0.64 -6.93
N GLU A 91 11.61 1.21 -7.55
CA GLU A 91 10.77 0.47 -8.48
C GLU A 91 10.84 1.19 -9.82
N ASP A 92 11.36 0.49 -10.82
CA ASP A 92 11.65 1.03 -12.16
C ASP A 92 10.37 1.43 -12.93
N HIS A 93 9.21 1.03 -12.42
CA HIS A 93 7.89 1.25 -13.04
C HIS A 93 7.07 2.36 -12.38
N THR A 94 7.68 3.14 -11.48
CA THR A 94 6.99 4.26 -10.82
C THR A 94 7.15 5.55 -11.62
N HIS A 95 6.03 6.25 -11.86
CA HIS A 95 6.02 7.45 -12.68
C HIS A 95 6.64 8.65 -11.97
N ASP A 96 6.33 8.79 -10.67
CA ASP A 96 6.72 9.94 -9.87
C ASP A 96 7.13 9.48 -8.46
N TYR A 97 8.20 10.07 -7.95
CA TYR A 97 8.58 9.99 -6.55
C TYR A 97 8.11 11.26 -5.83
N ILE A 98 7.25 11.11 -4.83
CA ILE A 98 6.77 12.23 -4.02
C ILE A 98 7.18 12.03 -2.55
N SER A 99 7.37 13.14 -1.83
CA SER A 99 7.47 13.13 -0.38
C SER A 99 6.23 13.82 0.21
N VAL A 100 5.63 13.20 1.23
CA VAL A 100 4.47 13.77 1.95
C VAL A 100 4.89 14.68 3.11
N SER A 101 6.17 14.69 3.47
CA SER A 101 6.69 15.50 4.55
C SER A 101 8.18 15.79 4.35
N ASP A 102 8.64 16.91 4.90
CA ASP A 102 10.07 17.24 5.03
C ASP A 102 10.78 16.40 6.10
N TYR A 103 10.00 15.67 6.92
CA TYR A 103 10.53 14.81 7.97
C TYR A 103 10.43 13.33 7.57
N PRO A 104 11.38 12.48 8.01
CA PRO A 104 11.30 11.04 7.79
C PRO A 104 10.11 10.47 8.57
N LEU A 105 9.08 10.03 7.85
CA LEU A 105 7.90 9.41 8.43
C LEU A 105 7.97 7.89 8.34
N GLY A 106 7.47 7.22 9.38
CA GLY A 106 7.28 5.76 9.33
C GLY A 106 6.15 5.38 8.37
N ALA A 107 6.26 4.20 7.74
CA ALA A 107 5.29 3.72 6.75
C ALA A 107 3.83 3.78 7.23
N LYS A 108 3.58 3.47 8.51
CA LYS A 108 2.24 3.57 9.11
C LYS A 108 1.66 4.99 9.02
N CYS A 109 2.47 6.01 9.31
CA CYS A 109 2.04 7.41 9.27
C CYS A 109 1.77 7.83 7.83
N CYS A 110 2.64 7.46 6.89
CA CYS A 110 2.43 7.72 5.47
C CYS A 110 1.11 7.12 4.96
N VAL A 111 0.84 5.84 5.28
CA VAL A 111 -0.41 5.18 4.86
C VAL A 111 -1.63 5.87 5.48
N GLY A 112 -1.55 6.27 6.76
CA GLY A 112 -2.61 7.06 7.40
C GLY A 112 -2.92 8.35 6.65
N LEU A 113 -1.91 9.17 6.37
CA LEU A 113 -2.08 10.42 5.62
C LEU A 113 -2.70 10.22 4.23
N ILE A 114 -2.33 9.13 3.54
CA ILE A 114 -2.92 8.79 2.23
C ILE A 114 -4.41 8.44 2.38
N CYS A 115 -4.74 7.61 3.36
CA CYS A 115 -6.11 7.20 3.62
C CYS A 115 -6.97 8.40 4.00
N ASP A 116 -6.50 9.24 4.93
CA ASP A 116 -7.21 10.45 5.37
C ASP A 116 -7.49 11.40 4.18
N ALA A 117 -6.50 11.62 3.31
CA ALA A 117 -6.64 12.45 2.11
C ALA A 117 -7.65 11.88 1.10
N LEU A 118 -7.67 10.55 0.92
CA LEU A 118 -8.63 9.86 0.04
C LEU A 118 -10.05 9.90 0.61
N GLU A 119 -10.20 9.72 1.93
CA GLU A 119 -11.48 9.83 2.63
C GLU A 119 -12.09 11.23 2.45
N GLN A 120 -11.27 12.28 2.58
CA GLN A 120 -11.72 13.66 2.33
C GLN A 120 -12.14 13.89 0.87
N LYS A 121 -11.35 13.42 -0.11
CA LYS A 121 -11.69 13.56 -1.53
C LYS A 121 -13.00 12.88 -1.88
N TRP A 122 -13.22 11.66 -1.39
CA TRP A 122 -14.40 10.87 -1.69
C TRP A 122 -15.56 11.10 -0.71
N LYS A 123 -15.41 12.00 0.26
CA LYS A 123 -16.43 12.35 1.27
C LYS A 123 -16.95 11.12 2.01
N LEU A 124 -16.03 10.23 2.39
CA LEU A 124 -16.31 9.06 3.21
C LEU A 124 -16.16 9.47 4.69
N PHE A 125 -17.26 9.45 5.44
CA PHE A 125 -17.33 9.81 6.86
C PHE A 125 -17.97 8.68 7.67
#